data_AF-A0A9E2U8K2-F1
#
_entry.id   AF-A0A9E2U8K2-F1
#
_cell.length_a   1.000
_cell.length_b   1.000
_cell.length_c   1.000
_cell.angle_alpha   90.00
_cell.angle_beta   90.00
_cell.angle_gamma   90.00
#
_symmetry.space_group_name_H-M   'P 1'
#
loop_
_entity.id
_entity.type
_entity.pdbx_description
1 polymer ?
#
loop_
_entity_poly.entity_id
_entity_poly.type
_entity_poly.pdbx_seq_one_letter_code
_entity_poly.pdbx_strand_id
1 'polypeptide(L)'
;MISNGEFNPLPQTPQQRQVEARIKELADTTAHKLGVSRRRFLRTGSGMAAAFLAMNDVYGRIFEVSTAEAAEPAAAAERSQGLANQFIFDVQTHFVRDDFKGEFMMGIMNYAAQNYNPAMAKGPSGLSLDAYKFDNYLKEIWLDSDTKIALLSGAPFDNPASWFLSNDQIKWAHQTVNKVAGSNRLLFHSLITPKQPGWMEEVDRCITEVKPSSWKGYTIGDPLNPETTKYPWRLDDEALVYPFYEKIVKAGINTICIHKGLMPNDYETSIPGGGWKYATVDDLPKAAKDWPQINFVIYHAGIQPFLVPLDAELAQFEKTGYIRWVSDLARIPEQHGVKNVYGEIGTAFATTAVTSPRFCAAMMGTLIKGLGPDHVVWGTDSVFYGSPQWQIEA
;
A
#
# COMPACT_ATOMS: atom_id res chain seq x y z
N MET A 1 -13.27 -5.23 -20.72
CA MET A 1 -12.17 -5.99 -20.10
C MET A 1 -11.46 -6.77 -21.19
N ILE A 2 -10.13 -6.91 -21.10
CA ILE A 2 -9.30 -7.69 -22.02
C ILE A 2 -8.84 -8.93 -21.24
N SER A 3 -9.13 -10.12 -21.77
CA SER A 3 -8.65 -11.39 -21.21
C SER A 3 -7.16 -11.56 -21.53
N ASN A 4 -6.39 -12.13 -20.60
CA ASN A 4 -4.99 -12.51 -20.83
C ASN A 4 -4.84 -13.94 -21.37
N GLY A 5 -5.93 -14.60 -21.78
CA GLY A 5 -5.91 -15.93 -22.37
C GLY A 5 -5.82 -17.10 -21.38
N GLU A 6 -5.50 -16.86 -20.10
CA GLU A 6 -5.41 -17.92 -19.08
C GLU A 6 -6.56 -17.88 -18.06
N PHE A 7 -7.18 -16.72 -17.87
CA PHE A 7 -8.35 -16.55 -17.00
C PHE A 7 -9.42 -15.69 -17.67
N ASN A 8 -10.68 -16.09 -17.50
CA ASN A 8 -11.79 -15.17 -17.73
C ASN A 8 -11.82 -14.18 -16.55
N PRO A 9 -11.77 -12.87 -16.80
CA PRO A 9 -11.91 -11.90 -15.71
C PRO A 9 -13.24 -12.15 -15.00
N LEU A 10 -13.24 -12.00 -13.67
CA LEU A 10 -14.48 -12.09 -12.91
C LEU A 10 -15.51 -11.11 -13.49
N PRO A 11 -16.77 -11.54 -13.66
CA PRO A 11 -17.80 -10.64 -14.16
C PRO A 11 -17.97 -9.48 -13.17
N GLN A 12 -18.21 -8.27 -13.68
CA GLN A 12 -18.57 -7.13 -12.84
C GLN A 12 -19.70 -7.51 -11.88
N THR A 13 -19.66 -7.03 -10.64
CA THR A 13 -20.79 -7.17 -9.71
C THR A 13 -21.99 -6.35 -10.20
N PRO A 14 -23.23 -6.65 -9.75
CA PRO A 14 -24.39 -5.83 -10.08
C PRO A 14 -24.20 -4.34 -9.76
N GLN A 15 -23.58 -4.04 -8.62
CA GLN A 15 -23.29 -2.67 -8.17
C GLN A 15 -22.23 -2.00 -9.07
N GLN A 16 -21.17 -2.72 -9.47
CA GLN A 16 -20.17 -2.18 -10.42
C GLN A 16 -20.81 -1.82 -11.77
N ARG A 17 -21.74 -2.65 -12.27
CA ARG A 17 -22.52 -2.31 -13.48
C ARG A 17 -23.39 -1.08 -13.29
N GLN A 18 -23.99 -0.91 -12.12
CA GLN A 18 -24.79 0.28 -11.78
C GLN A 18 -23.93 1.54 -11.76
N VAL A 19 -22.73 1.49 -11.17
CA VAL A 19 -21.77 2.61 -11.20
C VAL A 19 -21.39 2.96 -12.63
N GLU A 20 -21.00 1.97 -13.45
CA GLU A 20 -20.64 2.23 -14.85
C GLU A 20 -21.80 2.87 -15.64
N ALA A 21 -23.03 2.40 -15.44
CA ALA A 21 -24.22 2.99 -16.06
C ALA A 21 -24.44 4.43 -15.59
N ARG A 22 -24.28 4.68 -14.29
CA ARG A 22 -24.46 6.01 -13.69
C ARG A 22 -23.41 7.01 -14.14
N ILE A 23 -22.15 6.59 -14.28
CA ILE A 23 -21.08 7.41 -14.88
C ILE A 23 -21.45 7.83 -16.29
N LYS A 24 -21.92 6.89 -17.11
CA LYS A 24 -22.33 7.19 -18.50
C LYS A 24 -23.48 8.20 -18.53
N GLU A 25 -24.49 8.01 -17.69
CA GLU A 25 -25.64 8.93 -17.59
C GLU A 25 -25.23 10.36 -17.20
N LEU A 26 -24.44 10.50 -16.13
CA LEU A 26 -23.93 11.79 -15.65
C LEU A 26 -23.06 12.46 -16.71
N ALA A 27 -22.18 11.69 -17.36
CA ALA A 27 -21.28 12.19 -18.39
C ALA A 27 -22.02 12.59 -19.66
N ASP A 28 -22.99 11.80 -20.14
CA ASP A 28 -23.78 12.13 -21.34
C ASP A 28 -24.61 13.39 -21.12
N THR A 29 -25.24 13.53 -19.95
CA THR A 29 -26.03 14.72 -19.58
C THR A 29 -25.15 15.97 -19.50
N THR A 30 -24.02 15.89 -18.81
CA THR A 30 -23.17 17.06 -18.54
C THR A 30 -22.34 17.44 -19.75
N ALA A 31 -21.76 16.47 -20.46
CA ALA A 31 -21.00 16.73 -21.68
C ALA A 31 -21.86 17.43 -22.74
N HIS A 32 -23.14 17.03 -22.89
CA HIS A 32 -24.08 17.70 -23.76
C HIS A 32 -24.29 19.17 -23.37
N LYS A 33 -24.53 19.46 -22.08
CA LYS A 33 -24.69 20.84 -21.58
C LYS A 33 -23.45 21.70 -21.81
N LEU A 34 -22.26 21.11 -21.70
CA LEU A 34 -20.98 21.79 -21.89
C LEU A 34 -20.52 21.85 -23.37
N GLY A 35 -21.27 21.26 -24.30
CA GLY A 35 -20.90 21.23 -25.72
C GLY A 35 -19.62 20.43 -26.03
N VAL A 36 -19.31 19.42 -25.22
CA VAL A 36 -18.14 18.54 -25.41
C VAL A 36 -18.56 17.08 -25.60
N SER A 37 -17.67 16.24 -26.12
CA SER A 37 -17.94 14.79 -26.19
C SER A 37 -17.82 14.15 -24.80
N ARG A 38 -18.57 13.06 -24.56
CA ARG A 38 -18.43 12.23 -23.34
C ARG A 38 -16.98 11.85 -23.06
N ARG A 39 -16.24 11.44 -24.09
CA ARG A 39 -14.82 11.06 -23.97
C ARG A 39 -13.95 12.23 -23.50
N ARG A 40 -14.23 13.44 -23.98
CA ARG A 40 -13.51 14.65 -23.54
C ARG A 40 -13.89 15.00 -22.10
N PHE A 41 -15.17 14.95 -21.76
CA PHE A 41 -15.66 15.23 -20.40
C PHE A 41 -15.05 14.28 -19.35
N LEU A 42 -15.05 12.97 -19.60
CA LEU A 42 -14.48 11.95 -18.68
C LEU A 42 -12.97 12.07 -18.48
N ARG A 43 -12.28 12.97 -19.17
CA ARG A 43 -10.85 13.28 -18.99
C ARG A 43 -10.61 14.59 -18.25
N THR A 44 -11.63 15.15 -17.62
CA THR A 44 -11.56 16.42 -16.86
C THR A 44 -11.78 16.16 -15.37
N GLY A 45 -11.47 17.14 -14.52
CA GLY A 45 -11.81 17.09 -13.08
C GLY A 45 -13.32 16.90 -12.84
N SER A 46 -14.19 17.50 -13.66
CA SER A 46 -15.64 17.24 -13.58
C SER A 46 -16.01 15.81 -13.96
N GLY A 47 -15.27 15.20 -14.89
CA GLY A 47 -15.41 13.78 -15.21
C GLY A 47 -15.06 12.87 -14.04
N MET A 48 -14.00 13.20 -13.30
CA MET A 48 -13.61 12.52 -12.05
C MET A 48 -14.70 12.68 -10.98
N ALA A 49 -15.16 13.91 -10.75
CA ALA A 49 -16.21 14.19 -9.78
C ALA A 49 -17.51 13.44 -10.12
N ALA A 50 -17.87 13.32 -11.40
CA ALA A 50 -19.00 12.51 -11.84
C ALA A 50 -18.82 11.01 -11.51
N ALA A 51 -17.59 10.49 -11.57
CA ALA A 51 -17.30 9.12 -11.17
C ALA A 51 -17.49 8.90 -9.66
N PHE A 52 -16.98 9.81 -8.82
CA PHE A 52 -17.18 9.73 -7.38
C PHE A 52 -18.64 9.93 -6.96
N LEU A 53 -19.40 10.80 -7.64
CA LEU A 53 -20.84 10.91 -7.43
C LEU A 53 -21.57 9.63 -7.79
N ALA A 54 -21.22 9.00 -8.91
CA ALA A 54 -21.80 7.71 -9.29
C ALA A 54 -21.49 6.60 -8.26
N MET A 55 -20.28 6.59 -7.71
CA MET A 55 -19.94 5.69 -6.60
C MET A 55 -20.77 6.00 -5.36
N ASN A 56 -20.94 7.27 -5.00
CA ASN A 56 -21.77 7.68 -3.87
C ASN A 56 -23.25 7.28 -4.02
N ASP A 57 -23.81 7.41 -5.22
CA ASP A 57 -25.19 7.05 -5.53
C ASP A 57 -25.45 5.54 -5.34
N VAL A 58 -24.45 4.69 -5.59
CA VAL A 58 -24.58 3.22 -5.51
C VAL A 58 -24.13 2.66 -4.17
N TYR A 59 -23.02 3.13 -3.64
CA TYR A 59 -22.37 2.57 -2.45
C TYR A 59 -22.68 3.34 -1.16
N GLY A 60 -23.30 4.51 -1.26
CA GLY A 60 -23.49 5.45 -0.17
C GLY A 60 -22.40 6.53 -0.15
N ARG A 61 -22.61 7.57 0.64
CA ARG A 61 -21.73 8.75 0.69
C ARG A 61 -20.35 8.41 1.30
N ILE A 62 -19.41 8.02 0.44
CA ILE A 62 -18.06 7.56 0.78
C ILE A 62 -17.02 8.59 0.36
N PHE A 63 -17.19 9.21 -0.80
CA PHE A 63 -16.32 10.25 -1.31
C PHE A 63 -16.88 11.63 -1.00
N GLU A 64 -16.00 12.56 -0.60
CA GLU A 64 -16.35 13.96 -0.49
C GLU A 64 -16.33 14.60 -1.88
N VAL A 65 -17.50 14.71 -2.50
CA VAL A 65 -17.69 15.32 -3.82
C VAL A 65 -19.06 15.98 -3.91
N SER A 66 -19.12 17.13 -4.56
CA SER A 66 -20.36 17.86 -4.81
C SER A 66 -20.88 17.66 -6.23
N THR A 67 -22.19 17.87 -6.41
CA THR A 67 -22.80 17.92 -7.75
C THR A 67 -22.27 19.07 -8.59
N ALA A 68 -21.86 20.17 -7.95
CA ALA A 68 -21.26 21.33 -8.62
C ALA A 68 -19.93 20.96 -9.28
N GLU A 69 -19.04 20.24 -8.61
CA GLU A 69 -17.76 19.78 -9.19
C GLU A 69 -17.99 18.95 -10.46
N ALA A 70 -18.99 18.08 -10.47
CA ALA A 70 -19.31 17.27 -11.64
C ALA A 70 -19.99 18.06 -12.77
N ALA A 71 -20.75 19.12 -12.46
CA ALA A 71 -21.53 19.87 -13.43
C ALA A 71 -20.79 21.11 -14.00
N GLU A 72 -19.92 21.72 -13.21
CA GLU A 72 -19.32 23.03 -13.48
C GLU A 72 -17.79 22.91 -13.49
N PRO A 73 -17.13 23.10 -14.66
CA PRO A 73 -15.67 23.02 -14.76
C PRO A 73 -14.93 23.98 -13.82
N ALA A 74 -15.53 25.12 -13.48
CA ALA A 74 -14.97 26.07 -12.53
C ALA A 74 -14.93 25.51 -11.10
N ALA A 75 -15.98 24.82 -10.65
CA ALA A 75 -16.02 24.20 -9.33
C ALA A 75 -15.00 23.05 -9.20
N ALA A 76 -14.88 22.21 -10.24
CA ALA A 76 -13.83 21.18 -10.27
C ALA A 76 -12.41 21.80 -10.27
N ALA A 77 -12.21 22.89 -11.01
CA ALA A 77 -10.93 23.60 -11.02
C ALA A 77 -10.61 24.23 -9.65
N GLU A 78 -11.60 24.78 -8.96
CA GLU A 78 -11.45 25.32 -7.61
C GLU A 78 -11.02 24.24 -6.61
N ARG A 79 -11.66 23.07 -6.62
CA ARG A 79 -11.25 21.92 -5.78
C ARG A 79 -9.81 21.52 -6.08
N SER A 80 -9.46 21.36 -7.35
CA SER A 80 -8.11 21.00 -7.78
C SER A 80 -7.07 22.03 -7.34
N GLN A 81 -7.35 23.33 -7.51
CA GLN A 81 -6.47 24.40 -7.04
C GLN A 81 -6.32 24.41 -5.51
N GLY A 82 -7.40 24.14 -4.78
CA GLY A 82 -7.38 24.03 -3.32
C GLY A 82 -6.49 22.89 -2.80
N LEU A 83 -6.34 21.81 -3.58
CA LEU A 83 -5.52 20.65 -3.24
C LEU A 83 -4.12 20.67 -3.88
N ALA A 84 -3.85 21.58 -4.82
CA ALA A 84 -2.61 21.59 -5.60
C ALA A 84 -1.32 21.69 -4.77
N ASN A 85 -1.41 22.25 -3.55
CA ASN A 85 -0.27 22.40 -2.63
C ASN A 85 -0.27 21.34 -1.51
N GLN A 86 -1.11 20.32 -1.59
CA GLN A 86 -1.10 19.23 -0.63
C GLN A 86 0.27 18.55 -0.63
N PHE A 87 0.83 18.39 0.56
CA PHE A 87 2.08 17.69 0.74
C PHE A 87 1.82 16.18 0.80
N ILE A 88 2.23 15.47 -0.25
CA ILE A 88 2.08 14.01 -0.36
C ILE A 88 3.42 13.37 -0.05
N PHE A 89 3.48 12.71 1.10
CA PHE A 89 4.58 11.84 1.47
C PHE A 89 4.10 10.39 1.40
N ASP A 90 4.56 9.69 0.36
CA ASP A 90 4.31 8.27 0.18
C ASP A 90 5.33 7.46 0.97
N VAL A 91 4.91 6.89 2.10
CA VAL A 91 5.83 6.20 3.01
C VAL A 91 6.13 4.76 2.58
N GLN A 92 5.63 4.30 1.43
CA GLN A 92 5.78 2.91 1.06
C GLN A 92 5.78 2.71 -0.46
N THR A 93 6.98 2.66 -1.05
CA THR A 93 7.17 2.41 -2.49
C THR A 93 8.25 1.36 -2.77
N HIS A 94 8.24 0.79 -3.97
CA HIS A 94 9.11 -0.29 -4.39
C HIS A 94 9.52 -0.17 -5.86
N PHE A 95 10.73 -0.66 -6.15
CA PHE A 95 11.15 -1.13 -7.47
C PHE A 95 12.04 -2.37 -7.29
N VAL A 96 12.30 -3.08 -8.39
CA VAL A 96 13.20 -4.25 -8.39
C VAL A 96 14.46 -3.96 -9.21
N ARG A 97 15.60 -4.48 -8.76
CA ARG A 97 16.88 -4.39 -9.48
C ARG A 97 16.80 -4.92 -10.91
N ASP A 98 17.66 -4.45 -11.80
CA ASP A 98 17.61 -4.75 -13.25
C ASP A 98 17.71 -6.25 -13.56
N ASP A 99 18.58 -6.96 -12.86
CA ASP A 99 18.78 -8.40 -13.02
C ASP A 99 17.70 -9.25 -12.32
N PHE A 100 16.74 -8.66 -11.62
CA PHE A 100 15.63 -9.38 -10.98
C PHE A 100 14.75 -10.08 -12.03
N LYS A 101 14.52 -11.39 -11.84
CA LYS A 101 13.75 -12.28 -12.74
C LYS A 101 12.55 -12.97 -12.06
N GLY A 102 12.08 -12.48 -10.91
CA GLY A 102 10.97 -13.11 -10.20
C GLY A 102 9.66 -13.04 -11.00
N GLU A 103 9.26 -14.17 -11.58
CA GLU A 103 8.06 -14.26 -12.43
C GLU A 103 6.75 -14.03 -11.67
N PHE A 104 6.72 -14.28 -10.36
CA PHE A 104 5.55 -14.02 -9.51
C PHE A 104 5.05 -12.57 -9.58
N MET A 105 5.96 -11.61 -9.84
CA MET A 105 5.62 -10.21 -10.01
C MET A 105 4.65 -9.99 -11.18
N MET A 106 4.69 -10.87 -12.19
CA MET A 106 3.73 -10.86 -13.30
C MET A 106 2.32 -11.22 -12.85
N GLY A 107 2.18 -12.14 -11.89
CA GLY A 107 0.88 -12.48 -11.30
C GLY A 107 0.23 -11.28 -10.61
N ILE A 108 1.00 -10.58 -9.77
CA ILE A 108 0.57 -9.34 -9.11
C ILE A 108 0.19 -8.28 -10.15
N MET A 109 1.03 -8.09 -11.17
CA MET A 109 0.81 -7.11 -12.23
C MET A 109 -0.47 -7.39 -13.02
N ASN A 110 -0.66 -8.64 -13.45
CA ASN A 110 -1.82 -9.05 -14.22
C ASN A 110 -3.10 -8.86 -13.40
N TYR A 111 -3.08 -9.24 -12.11
CA TYR A 111 -4.21 -9.04 -11.22
C TYR A 111 -4.50 -7.54 -11.05
N ALA A 112 -3.48 -6.72 -10.80
CA ALA A 112 -3.61 -5.28 -10.63
C ALA A 112 -4.18 -4.60 -11.89
N ALA A 113 -3.67 -4.95 -13.07
CA ALA A 113 -4.14 -4.40 -14.33
C ALA A 113 -5.58 -4.79 -14.65
N GLN A 114 -6.03 -5.97 -14.21
CA GLN A 114 -7.39 -6.44 -14.43
C GLN A 114 -8.39 -5.82 -13.45
N ASN A 115 -8.00 -5.67 -12.18
CA ASN A 115 -8.94 -5.40 -11.09
C ASN A 115 -8.82 -3.99 -10.49
N TYR A 116 -7.65 -3.35 -10.58
CA TYR A 116 -7.36 -2.09 -9.88
C TYR A 116 -7.02 -0.95 -10.85
N ASN A 117 -5.96 -1.11 -11.65
CA ASN A 117 -5.44 -0.08 -12.53
C ASN A 117 -5.22 -0.58 -13.97
N PRO A 118 -6.27 -0.58 -14.82
CA PRO A 118 -6.15 -0.98 -16.23
C PRO A 118 -5.23 -0.08 -17.08
N ALA A 119 -4.80 1.07 -16.58
CA ALA A 119 -3.87 1.94 -17.31
C ALA A 119 -2.46 1.32 -17.36
N MET A 120 -2.10 0.44 -16.42
CA MET A 120 -0.82 -0.28 -16.43
C MET A 120 -0.56 -1.00 -17.76
N ALA A 121 -1.58 -1.65 -18.32
CA ALA A 121 -1.47 -2.37 -19.59
C ALA A 121 -1.23 -1.46 -20.82
N LYS A 122 -1.43 -0.15 -20.68
CA LYS A 122 -1.30 0.84 -21.76
C LYS A 122 -0.05 1.71 -21.61
N GLY A 123 0.68 1.58 -20.50
CA GLY A 123 1.92 2.31 -20.26
C GLY A 123 3.04 1.85 -21.19
N PRO A 124 4.14 2.63 -21.31
CA PRO A 124 5.27 2.30 -22.17
C PRO A 124 5.89 0.93 -21.90
N SER A 125 5.97 0.52 -20.62
CA SER A 125 6.50 -0.79 -20.22
C SER A 125 5.52 -1.95 -20.43
N GLY A 126 4.23 -1.64 -20.71
CA GLY A 126 3.16 -2.64 -20.77
C GLY A 126 3.09 -3.52 -19.53
N LEU A 127 2.59 -4.74 -19.70
CA LEU A 127 2.62 -5.77 -18.66
C LEU A 127 3.93 -6.56 -18.76
N SER A 128 5.03 -5.96 -18.29
CA SER A 128 6.35 -6.59 -18.25
C SER A 128 7.13 -6.15 -17.02
N LEU A 129 8.14 -6.92 -16.60
CA LEU A 129 8.99 -6.58 -15.44
C LEU A 129 9.62 -5.18 -15.53
N ASP A 130 9.75 -4.60 -16.72
CA ASP A 130 10.25 -3.23 -16.94
C ASP A 130 9.35 -2.18 -16.25
N ALA A 131 8.08 -2.49 -16.02
CA ALA A 131 7.17 -1.64 -15.25
C ALA A 131 7.59 -1.48 -13.77
N TYR A 132 8.39 -2.42 -13.25
CA TYR A 132 8.89 -2.42 -11.88
C TYR A 132 10.37 -2.02 -11.75
N LYS A 133 11.01 -1.61 -12.84
CA LYS A 133 12.42 -1.20 -12.84
C LYS A 133 12.56 0.28 -12.49
N PHE A 134 13.79 0.68 -12.16
CA PHE A 134 14.11 1.99 -11.63
C PHE A 134 13.66 3.15 -12.54
N ASP A 135 13.85 3.02 -13.85
CA ASP A 135 13.45 4.08 -14.81
C ASP A 135 11.94 4.32 -14.82
N ASN A 136 11.14 3.26 -14.83
CA ASN A 136 9.70 3.39 -14.77
C ASN A 136 9.25 3.88 -13.39
N TYR A 137 9.89 3.40 -12.31
CA TYR A 137 9.66 3.90 -10.95
C TYR A 137 9.83 5.42 -10.85
N LEU A 138 10.91 5.99 -11.41
CA LEU A 138 11.14 7.43 -11.40
C LEU A 138 10.00 8.20 -12.09
N LYS A 139 9.57 7.69 -13.25
CA LYS A 139 8.47 8.28 -14.00
C LYS A 139 7.16 8.20 -13.22
N GLU A 140 6.76 7.02 -12.78
CA GLU A 140 5.47 6.80 -12.11
C GLU A 140 5.36 7.58 -10.79
N ILE A 141 6.44 7.66 -10.00
CA ILE A 141 6.42 8.39 -8.72
C ILE A 141 6.48 9.90 -8.90
N TRP A 142 7.39 10.45 -9.71
CA TRP A 142 7.62 11.91 -9.73
C TRP A 142 7.15 12.65 -10.98
N LEU A 143 6.88 11.96 -12.09
CA LEU A 143 6.42 12.60 -13.33
C LEU A 143 4.93 12.37 -13.59
N ASP A 144 4.42 11.21 -13.17
CA ASP A 144 3.04 10.79 -13.41
C ASP A 144 2.22 10.75 -12.11
N SER A 145 2.71 11.37 -11.03
CA SER A 145 1.93 11.54 -9.80
C SER A 145 2.27 12.82 -9.04
N ASP A 146 1.37 13.20 -8.13
CA ASP A 146 1.54 14.36 -7.26
C ASP A 146 2.48 14.12 -6.05
N THR A 147 3.07 12.92 -5.93
CA THR A 147 3.99 12.55 -4.85
C THR A 147 5.14 13.56 -4.71
N LYS A 148 5.33 14.08 -3.49
CA LYS A 148 6.38 15.07 -3.21
C LYS A 148 7.60 14.42 -2.59
N ILE A 149 7.41 13.50 -1.66
CA ILE A 149 8.48 12.67 -1.08
C ILE A 149 8.01 11.22 -1.13
N ALA A 150 8.91 10.30 -1.41
CA ALA A 150 8.67 8.86 -1.28
C ALA A 150 9.65 8.25 -0.26
N LEU A 151 9.28 7.12 0.34
CA LEU A 151 10.13 6.27 1.17
C LEU A 151 10.31 4.93 0.46
N LEU A 152 11.55 4.61 0.10
CA LEU A 152 11.87 3.38 -0.64
C LEU A 152 12.00 2.18 0.31
N SER A 153 11.22 1.15 0.01
CA SER A 153 11.32 -0.17 0.62
C SER A 153 12.02 -1.18 -0.29
N GLY A 154 12.54 -2.24 0.32
CA GLY A 154 12.84 -3.50 -0.34
C GLY A 154 12.10 -4.66 0.33
N ALA A 155 12.29 -5.87 -0.18
CA ALA A 155 11.81 -7.10 0.45
C ALA A 155 12.94 -8.13 0.50
N PRO A 156 13.26 -8.68 1.69
CA PRO A 156 14.17 -9.79 1.84
C PRO A 156 13.45 -11.11 1.61
N PHE A 157 14.23 -12.10 1.18
CA PHE A 157 13.82 -13.48 0.97
C PHE A 157 14.86 -14.41 1.59
N ASP A 158 14.51 -15.69 1.74
CA ASP A 158 15.45 -16.71 2.20
C ASP A 158 16.61 -16.89 1.22
N ASN A 159 16.35 -16.69 -0.07
CA ASN A 159 17.36 -16.63 -1.11
C ASN A 159 17.72 -15.16 -1.44
N PRO A 160 18.94 -14.69 -1.15
CA PRO A 160 19.41 -13.33 -1.52
C PRO A 160 19.27 -12.97 -3.00
N ALA A 161 19.32 -13.97 -3.90
CA ALA A 161 19.12 -13.76 -5.34
C ALA A 161 17.67 -13.33 -5.68
N SER A 162 16.72 -13.54 -4.78
CA SER A 162 15.32 -13.12 -4.93
C SER A 162 15.01 -11.77 -4.29
N TRP A 163 15.96 -11.12 -3.61
CA TRP A 163 15.73 -9.80 -3.00
C TRP A 163 15.38 -8.76 -4.06
N PHE A 164 14.39 -7.91 -3.75
CA PHE A 164 14.06 -6.78 -4.62
C PHE A 164 15.25 -5.83 -4.74
N LEU A 165 15.80 -5.43 -3.58
CA LEU A 165 16.95 -4.56 -3.44
C LEU A 165 17.70 -4.92 -2.15
N SER A 166 19.03 -4.82 -2.17
CA SER A 166 19.84 -4.82 -0.93
C SER A 166 19.84 -3.43 -0.28
N ASN A 167 20.28 -3.34 0.98
CA ASN A 167 20.43 -2.06 1.69
C ASN A 167 21.33 -1.06 0.93
N ASP A 168 22.38 -1.54 0.27
CA ASP A 168 23.27 -0.69 -0.52
C ASP A 168 22.59 -0.20 -1.81
N GLN A 169 21.79 -1.04 -2.47
CA GLN A 169 21.03 -0.65 -3.66
C GLN A 169 19.94 0.38 -3.32
N ILE A 170 19.26 0.20 -2.18
CA ILE A 170 18.28 1.16 -1.67
C ILE A 170 18.96 2.52 -1.39
N LYS A 171 20.10 2.52 -0.67
CA LYS A 171 20.87 3.73 -0.39
C LYS A 171 21.36 4.40 -1.68
N TRP A 172 21.84 3.63 -2.65
CA TRP A 172 22.25 4.14 -3.95
C TRP A 172 21.10 4.86 -4.67
N ALA A 173 19.89 4.27 -4.67
CA ALA A 173 18.72 4.89 -5.29
C ALA A 173 18.35 6.21 -4.58
N HIS A 174 18.33 6.22 -3.24
CA HIS A 174 18.15 7.43 -2.43
C HIS A 174 19.12 8.54 -2.82
N GLN A 175 20.43 8.23 -2.86
CA GLN A 175 21.47 9.21 -3.21
C GLN A 175 21.32 9.70 -4.64
N THR A 176 21.01 8.81 -5.58
CA THR A 176 20.86 9.13 -7.00
C THR A 176 19.68 10.07 -7.21
N VAL A 177 18.51 9.74 -6.69
CA VAL A 177 17.30 10.58 -6.83
C VAL A 177 17.50 11.95 -6.20
N ASN A 178 18.01 12.02 -4.96
CA ASN A 178 18.18 13.30 -4.26
C ASN A 178 19.25 14.18 -4.91
N LYS A 179 20.32 13.57 -5.45
CA LYS A 179 21.35 14.30 -6.21
C LYS A 179 20.78 14.91 -7.48
N VAL A 180 20.00 14.15 -8.24
CA VAL A 180 19.36 14.64 -9.48
C VAL A 180 18.33 15.73 -9.17
N ALA A 181 17.54 15.55 -8.10
CA ALA A 181 16.51 16.49 -7.70
C ALA A 181 17.04 17.76 -7.00
N GLY A 182 18.32 17.77 -6.58
CA GLY A 182 18.89 18.85 -5.75
C GLY A 182 18.17 19.07 -4.42
N SER A 183 17.40 18.08 -3.95
CA SER A 183 16.52 18.16 -2.77
C SER A 183 16.19 16.77 -2.25
N ASN A 184 15.69 16.68 -1.01
CA ASN A 184 15.27 15.40 -0.42
C ASN A 184 13.91 14.98 -0.99
N ARG A 185 13.93 14.07 -1.97
CA ARG A 185 12.76 13.53 -2.67
C ARG A 185 12.51 12.05 -2.39
N LEU A 186 13.57 11.30 -2.09
CA LEU A 186 13.49 9.90 -1.71
C LEU A 186 14.11 9.75 -0.33
N LEU A 187 13.38 9.20 0.63
CA LEU A 187 13.90 8.64 1.88
C LEU A 187 14.01 7.13 1.71
N PHE A 188 14.59 6.42 2.69
CA PHE A 188 14.68 4.97 2.57
C PHE A 188 14.73 4.22 3.90
N HIS A 189 14.32 2.95 3.84
CA HIS A 189 14.52 1.99 4.91
C HIS A 189 15.83 1.21 4.75
N SER A 190 16.39 0.71 5.84
CA SER A 190 17.22 -0.50 5.80
C SER A 190 16.39 -1.72 6.17
N LEU A 191 16.55 -2.80 5.42
CA LEU A 191 15.98 -4.11 5.71
C LEU A 191 16.68 -4.75 6.89
N ILE A 192 15.89 -5.36 7.77
CA ILE A 192 16.35 -6.29 8.82
C ILE A 192 15.91 -7.70 8.49
N THR A 193 16.76 -8.68 8.81
CA THR A 193 16.49 -10.10 8.57
C THR A 193 16.77 -10.96 9.80
N PRO A 194 16.03 -10.77 10.91
CA PRO A 194 16.23 -11.56 12.13
C PRO A 194 16.32 -13.07 11.84
N LYS A 195 17.25 -13.75 12.54
CA LYS A 195 17.65 -15.16 12.37
C LYS A 195 18.50 -15.48 11.13
N GLN A 196 18.57 -14.62 10.11
CA GLN A 196 19.50 -14.86 9.00
C GLN A 196 20.96 -14.68 9.47
N PRO A 197 21.93 -15.45 8.94
CA PRO A 197 23.33 -15.27 9.28
C PRO A 197 23.80 -13.84 9.02
N GLY A 198 24.45 -13.21 10.01
CA GLY A 198 25.03 -11.86 9.86
C GLY A 198 24.04 -10.70 10.06
N TRP A 199 22.78 -10.94 10.43
CA TRP A 199 21.76 -9.88 10.44
C TRP A 199 22.02 -8.76 11.45
N MET A 200 22.64 -9.06 12.60
CA MET A 200 22.95 -8.06 13.62
C MET A 200 24.20 -7.24 13.26
N GLU A 201 25.18 -7.87 12.60
CA GLU A 201 26.33 -7.19 12.02
C GLU A 201 25.89 -6.21 10.92
N GLU A 202 24.90 -6.62 10.10
CA GLU A 202 24.30 -5.74 9.09
C GLU A 202 23.52 -4.58 9.73
N VAL A 203 22.85 -4.79 10.87
CA VAL A 203 22.25 -3.69 11.66
C VAL A 203 23.33 -2.70 12.10
N ASP A 204 24.45 -3.18 12.63
CA ASP A 204 25.55 -2.32 13.09
C ASP A 204 26.17 -1.51 11.94
N ARG A 205 26.38 -2.16 10.78
CA ARG A 205 26.80 -1.48 9.55
C ARG A 205 25.75 -0.48 9.09
N CYS A 206 24.47 -0.82 9.17
CA CYS A 206 23.41 0.09 8.76
C CYS A 206 23.36 1.36 9.64
N ILE A 207 23.54 1.23 10.95
CA ILE A 207 23.60 2.38 11.87
C ILE A 207 24.80 3.27 11.56
N THR A 208 25.97 2.68 11.33
CA THR A 208 27.24 3.42 11.24
C THR A 208 27.51 3.99 9.84
N GLU A 209 27.17 3.25 8.80
CA GLU A 209 27.54 3.55 7.41
C GLU A 209 26.32 3.87 6.53
N VAL A 210 25.27 3.06 6.58
CA VAL A 210 24.11 3.19 5.67
C VAL A 210 23.26 4.40 6.06
N LYS A 211 22.93 4.54 7.34
CA LYS A 211 22.15 5.61 7.98
C LYS A 211 20.76 5.78 7.36
N PRO A 212 19.89 4.76 7.46
CA PRO A 212 18.53 4.82 6.91
C PRO A 212 17.64 5.81 7.68
N SER A 213 16.50 6.16 7.08
CA SER A 213 15.46 6.95 7.74
C SER A 213 14.63 6.12 8.74
N SER A 214 14.54 4.81 8.51
CA SER A 214 13.79 3.85 9.33
C SER A 214 14.17 2.42 8.98
N TRP A 215 13.61 1.43 9.67
CA TRP A 215 13.86 0.01 9.45
C TRP A 215 12.67 -0.66 8.78
N LYS A 216 12.89 -1.69 7.96
CA LYS A 216 11.84 -2.49 7.33
C LYS A 216 12.04 -3.97 7.62
N GLY A 217 11.00 -4.64 8.12
CA GLY A 217 11.04 -6.05 8.47
C GLY A 217 9.83 -6.84 7.97
N TYR A 218 10.01 -8.15 7.83
CA TYR A 218 9.00 -9.11 7.42
C TYR A 218 8.99 -10.27 8.43
N THR A 219 8.03 -10.28 9.36
CA THR A 219 7.95 -11.28 10.43
C THR A 219 7.64 -12.68 9.91
N ILE A 220 6.95 -12.77 8.78
CA ILE A 220 6.69 -14.03 8.06
C ILE A 220 7.97 -14.65 7.46
N GLY A 221 9.09 -13.92 7.46
CA GLY A 221 10.33 -14.32 6.77
C GLY A 221 10.19 -14.08 5.28
N ASP A 222 10.30 -15.13 4.47
CA ASP A 222 10.05 -15.07 3.02
C ASP A 222 8.56 -14.77 2.72
N PRO A 223 8.23 -13.58 2.19
CA PRO A 223 6.84 -13.16 2.02
C PRO A 223 6.09 -13.87 0.88
N LEU A 224 6.78 -14.62 0.02
CA LEU A 224 6.16 -15.31 -1.11
C LEU A 224 6.18 -16.82 -0.98
N ASN A 225 7.06 -17.34 -0.14
CA ASN A 225 7.12 -18.76 0.21
C ASN A 225 7.01 -18.93 1.74
N PRO A 226 5.98 -18.35 2.39
CA PRO A 226 5.84 -18.37 3.85
C PRO A 226 5.65 -19.79 4.41
N GLU A 227 5.25 -20.75 3.58
CA GLU A 227 5.10 -22.16 3.94
C GLU A 227 6.44 -22.92 3.98
N THR A 228 7.49 -22.39 3.36
CA THR A 228 8.84 -22.98 3.34
C THR A 228 9.93 -22.10 3.95
N THR A 229 9.57 -20.90 4.42
CA THR A 229 10.46 -19.94 5.08
C THR A 229 11.21 -20.56 6.26
N LYS A 230 12.52 -20.28 6.33
CA LYS A 230 13.42 -20.74 7.40
C LYS A 230 13.52 -19.74 8.55
N TYR A 231 13.19 -18.48 8.29
CA TYR A 231 13.50 -17.38 9.20
C TYR A 231 12.27 -16.54 9.60
N PRO A 232 11.12 -17.13 10.00
CA PRO A 232 10.04 -16.35 10.58
C PRO A 232 10.40 -15.91 12.01
N TRP A 233 9.93 -14.75 12.44
CA TRP A 233 10.28 -14.15 13.74
C TRP A 233 9.14 -13.28 14.27
N ARG A 234 9.14 -13.00 15.57
CA ARG A 234 8.12 -12.15 16.22
C ARG A 234 8.73 -10.87 16.76
N LEU A 235 7.94 -9.80 16.78
CA LEU A 235 8.34 -8.50 17.34
C LEU A 235 8.60 -8.57 18.86
N ASP A 236 7.92 -9.49 19.55
CA ASP A 236 8.01 -9.68 21.00
C ASP A 236 9.07 -10.72 21.43
N ASP A 237 9.87 -11.25 20.50
CA ASP A 237 10.97 -12.16 20.82
C ASP A 237 12.12 -11.39 21.49
N GLU A 238 12.12 -11.39 22.82
CA GLU A 238 13.07 -10.62 23.64
C GLU A 238 14.53 -11.00 23.36
N ALA A 239 14.82 -12.29 23.25
CA ALA A 239 16.19 -12.76 23.07
C ALA A 239 16.73 -12.43 21.67
N LEU A 240 15.88 -12.47 20.66
CA LEU A 240 16.27 -12.22 19.28
C LEU A 240 16.28 -10.72 18.94
N VAL A 241 15.21 -9.99 19.25
CA VAL A 241 14.94 -8.67 18.64
C VAL A 241 15.21 -7.51 19.60
N TYR A 242 15.12 -7.69 20.92
CA TYR A 242 15.34 -6.57 21.84
C TYR A 242 16.78 -6.02 21.79
N PRO A 243 17.84 -6.83 21.57
CA PRO A 243 19.17 -6.28 21.32
C PRO A 243 19.23 -5.35 20.09
N PHE A 244 18.40 -5.60 19.07
CA PHE A 244 18.24 -4.68 17.94
C PHE A 244 17.50 -3.40 18.37
N TYR A 245 16.42 -3.51 19.15
CA TYR A 245 15.69 -2.36 19.67
C TYR A 245 16.57 -1.42 20.51
N GLU A 246 17.43 -1.96 21.38
CA GLU A 246 18.42 -1.19 22.13
C GLU A 246 19.34 -0.38 21.21
N LYS A 247 19.87 -1.03 20.16
CA LYS A 247 20.78 -0.40 19.20
C LYS A 247 20.12 0.75 18.46
N ILE A 248 18.90 0.56 17.96
CA ILE A 248 18.23 1.60 17.15
C ILE A 248 17.73 2.78 17.98
N VAL A 249 17.31 2.53 19.23
CA VAL A 249 16.95 3.59 20.18
C VAL A 249 18.19 4.41 20.52
N LYS A 250 19.31 3.75 20.81
CA LYS A 250 20.60 4.43 21.05
C LYS A 250 21.09 5.22 19.83
N ALA A 251 20.86 4.71 18.62
CA ALA A 251 21.22 5.37 17.37
C ALA A 251 20.27 6.52 16.98
N GLY A 252 19.08 6.59 17.59
CA GLY A 252 18.04 7.56 17.23
C GLY A 252 17.29 7.26 15.92
N ILE A 253 17.41 6.04 15.38
CA ILE A 253 16.70 5.57 14.18
C ILE A 253 15.56 4.66 14.64
N ASN A 254 14.60 5.22 15.36
CA ASN A 254 13.65 4.49 16.20
C ASN A 254 12.29 4.20 15.53
N THR A 255 12.17 4.32 14.22
CA THR A 255 10.97 3.92 13.48
C THR A 255 11.20 2.59 12.78
N ILE A 256 10.32 1.63 13.04
CA ILE A 256 10.35 0.30 12.43
C ILE A 256 9.03 0.07 11.69
N CYS A 257 9.13 -0.25 10.40
CA CYS A 257 8.02 -0.60 9.55
C CYS A 257 7.98 -2.12 9.34
N ILE A 258 6.85 -2.76 9.60
CA ILE A 258 6.72 -4.23 9.56
C ILE A 258 5.62 -4.61 8.60
N HIS A 259 5.96 -5.45 7.62
CA HIS A 259 4.99 -6.06 6.74
C HIS A 259 4.18 -7.12 7.50
N LYS A 260 2.85 -6.93 7.56
CA LYS A 260 1.87 -7.84 8.17
C LYS A 260 0.67 -7.99 7.24
N GLY A 261 -0.09 -9.06 7.39
CA GLY A 261 -1.25 -9.34 6.54
C GLY A 261 -0.88 -9.88 5.15
N LEU A 262 -1.71 -9.56 4.17
CA LEU A 262 -1.66 -9.96 2.76
C LEU A 262 -1.53 -11.47 2.51
N MET A 263 -2.42 -12.24 3.11
CA MET A 263 -2.44 -13.70 3.02
C MET A 263 -3.57 -14.20 2.09
N PRO A 264 -3.40 -15.35 1.41
CA PRO A 264 -4.48 -15.96 0.62
C PRO A 264 -5.62 -16.47 1.51
N ASN A 265 -6.83 -16.66 0.98
CA ASN A 265 -7.99 -17.09 1.78
C ASN A 265 -7.80 -18.45 2.50
N ASP A 266 -6.94 -19.32 1.97
CA ASP A 266 -6.67 -20.65 2.49
C ASP A 266 -5.43 -20.69 3.41
N TYR A 267 -4.94 -19.53 3.89
CA TYR A 267 -3.68 -19.37 4.64
C TYR A 267 -3.50 -20.37 5.80
N GLU A 268 -4.57 -20.78 6.48
CA GLU A 268 -4.48 -21.75 7.58
C GLU A 268 -4.06 -23.15 7.11
N THR A 269 -4.41 -23.49 5.86
CA THR A 269 -4.09 -24.76 5.23
C THR A 269 -2.87 -24.68 4.32
N SER A 270 -2.69 -23.58 3.59
CA SER A 270 -1.54 -23.37 2.69
C SER A 270 -0.26 -23.04 3.45
N ILE A 271 -0.35 -22.50 4.69
CA ILE A 271 0.77 -22.22 5.57
C ILE A 271 0.61 -23.01 6.89
N PRO A 272 0.91 -24.32 6.87
CA PRO A 272 0.62 -25.22 7.99
C PRO A 272 1.49 -24.93 9.23
N GLY A 273 1.18 -25.59 10.34
CA GLY A 273 1.97 -25.49 11.58
C GLY A 273 1.85 -24.14 12.29
N GLY A 274 0.91 -23.29 11.88
CA GLY A 274 0.72 -21.95 12.44
C GLY A 274 1.67 -20.89 11.91
N GLY A 275 2.38 -21.15 10.79
CA GLY A 275 3.28 -20.17 10.18
C GLY A 275 2.58 -18.85 9.80
N TRP A 276 1.31 -18.90 9.41
CA TRP A 276 0.53 -17.69 9.13
C TRP A 276 0.42 -16.72 10.32
N LYS A 277 0.62 -17.17 11.56
CA LYS A 277 0.54 -16.31 12.76
C LYS A 277 1.59 -15.21 12.74
N TYR A 278 2.74 -15.43 12.09
CA TYR A 278 3.77 -14.41 11.95
C TYR A 278 3.33 -13.23 11.05
N ALA A 279 2.29 -13.38 10.24
CA ALA A 279 1.68 -12.29 9.47
C ALA A 279 0.64 -11.49 10.29
N THR A 280 0.24 -11.97 11.47
CA THR A 280 -0.73 -11.29 12.34
C THR A 280 -0.07 -10.24 13.23
N VAL A 281 -0.88 -9.45 13.93
CA VAL A 281 -0.42 -8.35 14.82
C VAL A 281 -0.34 -8.77 16.28
N ASP A 282 -0.45 -10.06 16.61
CA ASP A 282 -0.54 -10.56 17.98
C ASP A 282 0.78 -10.41 18.78
N ASP A 283 1.90 -10.21 18.10
CA ASP A 283 3.23 -9.98 18.67
C ASP A 283 3.53 -8.50 18.96
N LEU A 284 2.73 -7.59 18.40
CA LEU A 284 2.97 -6.16 18.49
C LEU A 284 2.72 -5.58 19.90
N PRO A 285 1.64 -5.94 20.64
CA PRO A 285 1.30 -5.25 21.88
C PRO A 285 2.39 -5.25 22.93
N LYS A 286 3.06 -6.40 23.12
CA LYS A 286 4.16 -6.52 24.07
C LYS A 286 5.36 -5.69 23.64
N ALA A 287 5.77 -5.81 22.38
CA ALA A 287 6.89 -5.03 21.84
C ALA A 287 6.65 -3.51 21.96
N ALA A 288 5.45 -3.04 21.60
CA ALA A 288 5.07 -1.63 21.71
C ALA A 288 5.08 -1.12 23.16
N LYS A 289 4.63 -1.95 24.11
CA LYS A 289 4.60 -1.61 25.53
C LYS A 289 6.00 -1.58 26.16
N ASP A 290 6.85 -2.54 25.81
CA ASP A 290 8.19 -2.67 26.37
C ASP A 290 9.14 -1.61 25.78
N TRP A 291 8.86 -1.15 24.54
CA TRP A 291 9.67 -0.18 23.81
C TRP A 291 8.89 1.07 23.37
N PRO A 292 8.39 1.89 24.32
CA PRO A 292 7.59 3.08 24.00
C PRO A 292 8.38 4.16 23.24
N GLN A 293 9.71 4.01 23.11
CA GLN A 293 10.57 4.94 22.36
C GLN A 293 10.64 4.60 20.86
N ILE A 294 10.09 3.45 20.45
CA ILE A 294 10.08 2.98 19.07
C ILE A 294 8.70 3.21 18.46
N ASN A 295 8.64 3.77 17.26
CA ASN A 295 7.41 3.84 16.47
C ASN A 295 7.28 2.57 15.63
N PHE A 296 6.23 1.78 15.87
CA PHE A 296 5.92 0.59 15.10
C PHE A 296 4.87 0.91 14.04
N VAL A 297 5.27 0.87 12.77
CA VAL A 297 4.38 1.10 11.62
C VAL A 297 4.03 -0.23 10.97
N ILE A 298 2.75 -0.61 11.00
CA ILE A 298 2.28 -1.86 10.43
C ILE A 298 1.80 -1.61 9.00
N TYR A 299 2.53 -2.17 8.05
CA TYR A 299 2.24 -2.00 6.64
C TYR A 299 1.00 -2.75 6.22
N HIS A 300 0.26 -2.11 5.30
CA HIS A 300 -1.06 -2.53 4.84
C HIS A 300 -2.08 -2.70 5.98
N ALA A 301 -1.84 -2.03 7.11
CA ALA A 301 -2.64 -2.10 8.33
C ALA A 301 -2.95 -3.54 8.81
N GLY A 302 -2.11 -4.51 8.43
CA GLY A 302 -2.33 -5.92 8.70
C GLY A 302 -3.53 -6.53 7.97
N ILE A 303 -4.07 -5.91 6.93
CA ILE A 303 -5.20 -6.44 6.17
C ILE A 303 -4.92 -7.87 5.70
N GLN A 304 -5.81 -8.81 6.01
CA GLN A 304 -5.61 -10.21 5.62
C GLN A 304 -5.78 -10.46 4.12
N PRO A 305 -6.90 -10.10 3.46
CA PRO A 305 -7.13 -10.48 2.06
C PRO A 305 -6.09 -9.89 1.11
N PHE A 306 -5.59 -10.72 0.19
CA PHE A 306 -4.68 -10.31 -0.87
C PHE A 306 -5.04 -10.98 -2.20
N LEU A 307 -5.23 -10.16 -3.25
CA LEU A 307 -5.58 -10.62 -4.60
C LEU A 307 -6.84 -11.51 -4.64
N VAL A 308 -7.83 -11.19 -3.80
CA VAL A 308 -9.11 -11.91 -3.71
C VAL A 308 -10.29 -10.94 -3.74
N PRO A 309 -11.50 -11.38 -4.15
CA PRO A 309 -12.72 -10.61 -3.99
C PRO A 309 -13.03 -10.29 -2.52
N LEU A 310 -13.64 -9.13 -2.26
CA LEU A 310 -13.86 -8.60 -0.92
C LEU A 310 -15.32 -8.66 -0.43
N ASP A 311 -16.24 -9.25 -1.21
CA ASP A 311 -17.66 -9.31 -0.86
C ASP A 311 -17.91 -10.04 0.46
N ALA A 312 -17.18 -11.14 0.70
CA ALA A 312 -17.28 -11.91 1.94
C ALA A 312 -16.77 -11.11 3.15
N GLU A 313 -15.67 -10.37 2.98
CA GLU A 313 -15.09 -9.51 4.02
C GLU A 313 -16.03 -8.35 4.38
N LEU A 314 -16.64 -7.71 3.37
CA LEU A 314 -17.65 -6.68 3.59
C LEU A 314 -18.87 -7.24 4.31
N ALA A 315 -19.40 -8.38 3.88
CA ALA A 315 -20.56 -9.01 4.52
C ALA A 315 -20.27 -9.40 5.98
N GLN A 316 -19.05 -9.88 6.26
CA GLN A 316 -18.63 -10.16 7.62
C GLN A 316 -18.55 -8.88 8.46
N PHE A 317 -17.97 -7.81 7.92
CA PHE A 317 -17.92 -6.51 8.61
C PHE A 317 -19.33 -5.97 8.88
N GLU A 318 -20.24 -5.99 7.91
CA GLU A 318 -21.62 -5.50 8.12
C GLU A 318 -22.37 -6.30 9.20
N LYS A 319 -22.05 -7.58 9.36
CA LYS A 319 -22.63 -8.43 10.41
C LYS A 319 -22.00 -8.21 11.79
N THR A 320 -20.70 -7.93 11.86
CA THR A 320 -19.92 -8.07 13.11
C THR A 320 -19.22 -6.79 13.56
N GLY A 321 -19.06 -5.81 12.68
CA GLY A 321 -18.20 -4.64 12.87
C GLY A 321 -16.71 -4.97 12.96
N TYR A 322 -16.29 -6.17 12.56
CA TYR A 322 -14.92 -6.65 12.68
C TYR A 322 -14.30 -6.92 11.30
N ILE A 323 -13.09 -6.42 11.11
CA ILE A 323 -12.21 -6.69 9.97
C ILE A 323 -11.01 -7.44 10.51
N ARG A 324 -10.78 -8.66 10.00
CA ARG A 324 -9.71 -9.55 10.47
C ARG A 324 -8.36 -8.83 10.46
N TRP A 325 -7.65 -8.88 11.60
CA TRP A 325 -6.33 -8.29 11.86
C TRP A 325 -6.26 -6.76 11.84
N VAL A 326 -7.01 -6.07 10.97
CA VAL A 326 -7.14 -4.60 10.97
C VAL A 326 -7.81 -4.12 12.26
N SER A 327 -8.92 -4.75 12.66
CA SER A 327 -9.60 -4.44 13.92
C SER A 327 -8.76 -4.82 15.14
N ASP A 328 -7.92 -5.84 15.02
CA ASP A 328 -7.01 -6.23 16.09
C ASP A 328 -5.94 -5.14 16.27
N LEU A 329 -5.30 -4.70 15.17
CA LEU A 329 -4.34 -3.60 15.17
C LEU A 329 -4.94 -2.32 15.77
N ALA A 330 -6.13 -1.94 15.31
CA ALA A 330 -6.81 -0.73 15.75
C ALA A 330 -7.15 -0.73 17.24
N ARG A 331 -7.33 -1.90 17.87
CA ARG A 331 -7.64 -2.00 19.30
C ARG A 331 -6.41 -1.96 20.20
N ILE A 332 -5.21 -2.14 19.66
CA ILE A 332 -3.98 -2.25 20.46
C ILE A 332 -3.77 -1.03 21.38
N PRO A 333 -3.89 0.23 20.91
CA PRO A 333 -3.68 1.40 21.78
C PRO A 333 -4.59 1.41 23.02
N GLU A 334 -5.88 1.18 22.83
CA GLU A 334 -6.88 1.17 23.91
C GLU A 334 -6.68 -0.02 24.85
N GLN A 335 -6.47 -1.23 24.31
CA GLN A 335 -6.37 -2.45 25.10
C GLN A 335 -5.08 -2.56 25.91
N HIS A 336 -3.98 -2.00 25.40
CA HIS A 336 -2.65 -2.17 26.00
C HIS A 336 -2.06 -0.86 26.54
N GLY A 337 -2.73 0.28 26.34
CA GLY A 337 -2.29 1.58 26.84
C GLY A 337 -1.04 2.13 26.14
N VAL A 338 -0.88 1.84 24.85
CA VAL A 338 0.28 2.24 24.04
C VAL A 338 -0.10 3.34 23.05
N LYS A 339 0.88 4.11 22.57
CA LYS A 339 0.67 5.24 21.63
C LYS A 339 1.61 5.22 20.43
N ASN A 340 2.46 4.22 20.34
CA ASN A 340 3.57 4.14 19.38
C ASN A 340 3.29 3.08 18.29
N VAL A 341 2.02 2.89 17.95
CA VAL A 341 1.53 1.94 16.95
C VAL A 341 0.82 2.70 15.86
N TYR A 342 1.25 2.48 14.62
CA TYR A 342 0.76 3.15 13.41
C TYR A 342 0.27 2.11 12.40
N GLY A 343 -0.73 2.47 11.61
CA GLY A 343 -1.19 1.69 10.46
C GLY A 343 -0.88 2.43 9.16
N GLU A 344 -0.11 1.80 8.27
CA GLU A 344 0.12 2.30 6.92
C GLU A 344 -0.86 1.62 5.96
N ILE A 345 -1.44 2.37 5.03
CA ILE A 345 -2.61 1.89 4.28
C ILE A 345 -2.32 1.35 2.88
N GLY A 346 -1.14 1.50 2.29
CA GLY A 346 -0.72 1.13 0.92
C GLY A 346 -1.60 0.14 0.18
N THR A 347 -1.17 -1.11 0.11
CA THR A 347 -1.93 -2.18 -0.55
C THR A 347 -3.36 -2.32 -0.02
N ALA A 348 -3.60 -2.04 1.26
CA ALA A 348 -4.95 -2.11 1.82
C ALA A 348 -5.90 -1.08 1.17
N PHE A 349 -5.43 0.14 0.92
CA PHE A 349 -6.18 1.19 0.25
C PHE A 349 -6.27 0.90 -1.25
N ALA A 350 -5.15 0.57 -1.90
CA ALA A 350 -5.12 0.26 -3.33
C ALA A 350 -6.12 -0.85 -3.70
N THR A 351 -6.13 -1.94 -2.93
CA THR A 351 -6.98 -3.10 -3.25
C THR A 351 -8.45 -2.87 -2.95
N THR A 352 -8.80 -1.91 -2.09
CA THR A 352 -10.18 -1.72 -1.58
C THR A 352 -10.87 -0.46 -2.12
N ALA A 353 -10.14 0.64 -2.36
CA ALA A 353 -10.71 1.95 -2.66
C ALA A 353 -11.59 1.96 -3.91
N VAL A 354 -11.22 1.19 -4.94
CA VAL A 354 -11.98 1.10 -6.21
C VAL A 354 -12.88 -0.13 -6.24
N THR A 355 -12.42 -1.28 -5.72
CA THR A 355 -13.14 -2.54 -5.88
C THR A 355 -14.25 -2.75 -4.85
N SER A 356 -14.08 -2.20 -3.65
CA SER A 356 -15.04 -2.25 -2.55
C SER A 356 -14.98 -0.97 -1.71
N PRO A 357 -15.45 0.19 -2.23
CA PRO A 357 -15.33 1.47 -1.55
C PRO A 357 -15.96 1.48 -0.14
N ARG A 358 -17.05 0.72 0.08
CA ARG A 358 -17.68 0.56 1.41
C ARG A 358 -16.76 -0.14 2.40
N PHE A 359 -16.05 -1.18 1.96
CA PHE A 359 -15.11 -1.90 2.80
C PHE A 359 -13.86 -1.05 3.08
N CYS A 360 -13.38 -0.29 2.09
CA CYS A 360 -12.34 0.72 2.29
C CYS A 360 -12.74 1.72 3.37
N ALA A 361 -13.94 2.31 3.27
CA ALA A 361 -14.46 3.24 4.28
C ALA A 361 -14.58 2.61 5.68
N ALA A 362 -15.02 1.35 5.76
CA ALA A 362 -15.08 0.59 7.00
C ALA A 362 -13.69 0.38 7.63
N MET A 363 -12.70 0.01 6.81
CA MET A 363 -11.31 -0.14 7.21
C MET A 363 -10.72 1.19 7.72
N MET A 364 -10.87 2.26 6.94
CA MET A 364 -10.38 3.60 7.32
C MET A 364 -11.05 4.08 8.62
N GLY A 365 -12.37 3.92 8.74
CA GLY A 365 -13.10 4.26 9.97
C GLY A 365 -12.66 3.45 11.18
N THR A 366 -12.37 2.16 10.99
CA THR A 366 -11.84 1.27 12.04
C THR A 366 -10.47 1.75 12.52
N LEU A 367 -9.55 2.02 11.58
CA LEU A 367 -8.19 2.46 11.87
C LEU A 367 -8.17 3.84 12.54
N ILE A 368 -8.87 4.83 11.97
CA ILE A 368 -8.91 6.19 12.53
C ILE A 368 -9.54 6.19 13.93
N LYS A 369 -10.60 5.40 14.14
CA LYS A 369 -11.23 5.30 15.47
C LYS A 369 -10.29 4.69 16.50
N GLY A 370 -9.54 3.66 16.14
CA GLY A 370 -8.71 2.90 17.07
C GLY A 370 -7.31 3.47 17.29
N LEU A 371 -6.64 3.87 16.21
CA LEU A 371 -5.28 4.41 16.23
C LEU A 371 -5.25 5.94 16.40
N GLY A 372 -6.28 6.64 15.90
CA GLY A 372 -6.29 8.09 15.79
C GLY A 372 -5.87 8.56 14.38
N PRO A 373 -6.36 9.73 13.93
CA PRO A 373 -6.09 10.24 12.58
C PRO A 373 -4.61 10.60 12.33
N ASP A 374 -3.83 10.79 13.40
CA ASP A 374 -2.38 11.06 13.37
C ASP A 374 -1.53 9.78 13.38
N HIS A 375 -2.16 8.60 13.50
CA HIS A 375 -1.49 7.29 13.51
C HIS A 375 -1.86 6.38 12.32
N VAL A 376 -2.62 6.91 11.36
CA VAL A 376 -2.89 6.27 10.07
C VAL A 376 -2.07 7.00 9.00
N VAL A 377 -1.11 6.32 8.39
CA VAL A 377 -0.14 6.93 7.47
C VAL A 377 -0.34 6.49 6.02
N TRP A 378 -0.10 7.44 5.10
CA TRP A 378 -0.24 7.22 3.67
C TRP A 378 0.97 6.50 3.07
N GLY A 379 0.69 5.47 2.30
CA GLY A 379 1.63 4.89 1.34
C GLY A 379 0.83 4.26 0.21
N THR A 380 1.48 3.83 -0.85
CA THR A 380 0.79 3.38 -2.08
C THR A 380 1.13 1.95 -2.48
N ASP A 381 2.26 1.44 -1.98
CA ASP A 381 2.93 0.23 -2.45
C ASP A 381 3.26 0.26 -3.96
N SER A 382 3.24 1.44 -4.58
CA SER A 382 3.65 1.64 -5.97
C SER A 382 5.12 1.26 -6.14
N VAL A 383 5.54 0.69 -7.27
CA VAL A 383 4.79 0.62 -8.53
C VAL A 383 4.00 -0.68 -8.75
N PHE A 384 3.75 -1.50 -7.73
CA PHE A 384 3.00 -2.76 -7.91
C PHE A 384 1.60 -2.59 -8.51
N TYR A 385 1.02 -1.39 -8.35
CA TYR A 385 -0.27 -1.00 -8.91
C TYR A 385 -0.17 0.15 -9.94
N GLY A 386 1.02 0.35 -10.53
CA GLY A 386 1.34 1.46 -11.43
C GLY A 386 1.60 2.77 -10.69
N SER A 387 1.45 3.90 -11.38
CA SER A 387 1.49 5.24 -10.77
C SER A 387 0.49 5.33 -9.61
N PRO A 388 0.88 5.98 -8.51
CA PRO A 388 0.01 6.16 -7.36
C PRO A 388 -1.09 7.21 -7.58
N GLN A 389 -1.10 7.93 -8.71
CA GLN A 389 -2.01 9.08 -8.90
C GLN A 389 -3.49 8.71 -8.72
N TRP A 390 -3.92 7.54 -9.21
CA TRP A 390 -5.31 7.10 -9.04
C TRP A 390 -5.66 6.80 -7.58
N GLN A 391 -4.67 6.46 -6.73
CA GLN A 391 -4.86 6.30 -5.30
C GLN A 391 -4.90 7.67 -4.62
N ILE A 392 -4.03 8.61 -5.01
CA ILE A 392 -3.99 9.97 -4.49
C ILE A 392 -5.30 10.74 -4.76
N GLU A 393 -5.90 10.50 -5.92
CA GLU A 393 -7.15 11.16 -6.33
C GLU A 393 -8.39 10.58 -5.64
N ALA A 394 -8.33 9.33 -5.18
CA ALA A 394 -9.42 8.61 -4.52
C ALA A 394 -9.49 8.93 -3.02
#